data_AF-A0A6L9YTP6-F1
#
_entry.id   AF-A0A6L9YTP6-F1
#
_cell.length_a   1.000
_cell.length_b   1.000
_cell.length_c   1.000
_cell.angle_alpha   90.00
_cell.angle_beta   90.00
_cell.angle_gamma   90.00
#
_symmetry.space_group_name_H-M   'P 1'
#
loop_
_entity.id
_entity.type
_entity.pdbx_description
1 polymer ?
#
loop_
_entity_poly.entity_id
_entity_poly.type
_entity_poly.pdbx_seq_one_letter_code
_entity_poly.pdbx_strand_id
1 'polypeptide(L)'
;MDKQRLRAYLKLIEQVLTCPSGEEFKILESNRELVDSELLQVMAQVAEQLTAEGKQNNAEVLLGLRSELLDILGISETPTSANPSSQDYLKFLTEVLRATDNSDSDPKVIYPLLGANLDKLDDNFIYILETWASAKLSEAQAEYIAKVIWEFSNLIQQCPLGNKANNIEIAIAGYKQVLTVFTRESKRQSWAAIQTNLGQAYRTRIRGDRALNLELAITQYQRALSVYTKSDFPIYWAMTQINLGEAYRNRIHDHRAENLEKAIARYLLALSVYTQSNFPYYWAEIQTNLAEAYSERMLGGRAYNLELTIDAYQLTLEVYTQEDFPMEWAQTQINLGNAYSDRICGDRAENLEFAIEEYQLALEVYTKEDFPMEWAQTQTNLGIAYRNRIRGDRAKNLELAIEAFQQASSVRTKQDLPMAWAMTQKNSQNNLGLPIVTESVVIGKRI
;
A
#
# COMPACT_ATOMS: atom_id res chain seq x y z
N MET A 1 6.30 3.42 -22.46
CA MET A 1 5.28 4.04 -23.35
C MET A 1 4.99 3.14 -24.54
N ASP A 2 3.71 2.89 -24.84
CA ASP A 2 3.26 2.15 -26.02
C ASP A 2 3.69 2.87 -27.32
N LYS A 3 4.26 2.14 -28.29
CA LYS A 3 4.70 2.70 -29.59
C LYS A 3 3.55 3.34 -30.37
N GLN A 4 2.33 2.85 -30.20
CA GLN A 4 1.15 3.44 -30.85
C GLN A 4 0.75 4.75 -30.16
N ARG A 5 0.86 4.82 -28.83
CA ARG A 5 0.58 6.02 -28.02
C ARG A 5 1.62 7.13 -28.24
N LEU A 6 2.92 6.78 -28.29
CA LEU A 6 3.98 7.75 -28.65
C LEU A 6 3.75 8.37 -30.03
N ARG A 7 3.35 7.56 -31.03
CA ARG A 7 3.02 8.08 -32.37
C ARG A 7 1.81 9.01 -32.34
N ALA A 8 0.80 8.71 -31.51
CA ALA A 8 -0.35 9.58 -31.32
C ALA A 8 0.06 10.93 -30.68
N TYR A 9 0.93 10.91 -29.67
CA TYR A 9 1.47 12.13 -29.05
C TYR A 9 2.30 12.97 -30.02
N LEU A 10 3.23 12.35 -30.75
CA LEU A 10 4.04 13.08 -31.73
C LEU A 10 3.17 13.71 -32.84
N LYS A 11 2.14 12.99 -33.29
CA LYS A 11 1.18 13.53 -34.26
C LYS A 11 0.37 14.69 -33.69
N LEU A 12 -0.06 14.60 -32.43
CA LEU A 12 -0.79 15.68 -31.75
C LEU A 12 0.12 16.91 -31.58
N ILE A 13 1.37 16.72 -31.17
CA ILE A 13 2.36 17.80 -31.04
C ILE A 13 2.63 18.46 -32.39
N GLU A 14 2.79 17.68 -33.45
CA GLU A 14 2.95 18.21 -34.82
C GLU A 14 1.73 19.05 -35.24
N GLN A 15 0.51 18.58 -34.95
CA GLN A 15 -0.72 19.33 -35.24
C GLN A 15 -0.79 20.65 -34.49
N VAL A 16 -0.44 20.66 -33.21
CA VAL A 16 -0.41 21.86 -32.37
C VAL A 16 0.67 22.84 -32.82
N LEU A 17 1.83 22.36 -33.29
CA LEU A 17 2.91 23.23 -33.77
C LEU A 17 2.66 23.80 -35.17
N THR A 18 1.75 23.21 -35.94
CA THR A 18 1.46 23.61 -37.32
C THR A 18 0.09 24.28 -37.50
N CYS A 19 -0.71 24.39 -36.44
CA CYS A 19 -2.02 25.03 -36.50
C CYS A 19 -1.93 26.56 -36.56
N PRO A 20 -3.01 27.24 -37.00
CA PRO A 20 -3.11 28.69 -36.86
C PRO A 20 -3.00 29.11 -35.38
N SER A 21 -2.35 30.25 -35.14
CA SER A 21 -2.18 30.78 -33.78
C SER A 21 -3.54 31.04 -33.12
N GLY A 22 -3.73 30.51 -31.91
CA GLY A 22 -4.97 30.59 -31.14
C GLY A 22 -5.88 29.36 -31.28
N GLU A 23 -5.53 28.36 -32.10
CA GLU A 23 -6.28 27.10 -32.23
C GLU A 23 -5.71 25.92 -31.43
N GLU A 24 -4.57 26.11 -30.76
CA GLU A 24 -3.79 25.07 -30.07
C GLU A 24 -4.66 24.35 -29.01
N PHE A 25 -5.34 25.12 -28.17
CA PHE A 25 -6.22 24.57 -27.12
C PHE A 25 -7.42 23.82 -27.67
N LYS A 26 -7.96 24.23 -28.82
CA LYS A 26 -9.08 23.55 -29.46
C LYS A 26 -8.68 22.17 -29.98
N ILE A 27 -7.45 22.05 -30.47
CA ILE A 27 -6.87 20.76 -30.89
C ILE A 27 -6.62 19.87 -29.67
N LEU A 28 -6.05 20.42 -28.59
CA LEU A 28 -5.84 19.67 -27.34
C LEU A 28 -7.18 19.22 -26.72
N GLU A 29 -8.22 20.07 -26.76
CA GLU A 29 -9.56 19.73 -26.29
C GLU A 29 -10.21 18.61 -27.13
N SER A 30 -9.95 18.59 -28.43
CA SER A 30 -10.47 17.56 -29.34
C SER A 30 -9.77 16.21 -29.18
N ASN A 31 -8.63 16.17 -28.48
CA ASN A 31 -7.82 14.97 -28.21
C ASN A 31 -7.61 14.78 -26.71
N ARG A 32 -8.62 15.09 -25.88
CA ARG A 32 -8.55 15.05 -24.41
C ARG A 32 -8.07 13.71 -23.85
N GLU A 33 -8.36 12.61 -24.53
CA GLU A 33 -7.92 11.25 -24.16
C GLU A 33 -6.40 11.04 -24.25
N LEU A 34 -5.70 11.94 -24.95
CA LEU A 34 -4.24 11.98 -25.06
C LEU A 34 -3.63 13.04 -24.12
N VAL A 35 -4.42 13.92 -23.52
CA VAL A 35 -3.92 14.98 -22.63
C VAL A 35 -3.74 14.42 -21.22
N ASP A 36 -2.58 13.82 -21.00
CA ASP A 36 -2.16 13.24 -19.72
C ASP A 36 -0.70 13.58 -19.39
N SER A 37 -0.21 13.09 -18.25
CA SER A 37 1.17 13.33 -17.81
C SER A 37 2.24 12.83 -18.78
N GLU A 38 1.93 11.79 -19.59
CA GLU A 38 2.87 11.25 -20.57
C GLU A 38 3.01 12.20 -21.77
N LEU A 39 1.91 12.79 -22.27
CA LEU A 39 1.97 13.82 -23.31
C LEU A 39 2.83 15.01 -22.87
N LEU A 40 2.70 15.47 -21.63
CA LEU A 40 3.49 16.58 -21.09
C LEU A 40 4.99 16.29 -21.06
N GLN A 41 5.39 15.04 -20.84
CA GLN A 41 6.79 14.61 -20.92
C GLN A 41 7.28 14.62 -22.38
N VAL A 42 6.49 14.12 -23.31
CA VAL A 42 6.84 14.13 -24.75
C VAL A 42 6.92 15.57 -25.28
N MET A 43 6.05 16.47 -24.83
CA MET A 43 6.12 17.90 -25.15
C MET A 43 7.44 18.54 -24.68
N ALA A 44 7.92 18.21 -23.48
CA ALA A 44 9.22 18.71 -22.99
C ALA A 44 10.40 18.20 -23.84
N GLN A 45 10.41 16.89 -24.16
CA GLN A 45 11.47 16.28 -24.96
C GLN A 45 11.51 16.83 -26.39
N VAL A 46 10.34 17.03 -27.02
CA VAL A 46 10.25 17.62 -28.35
C VAL A 46 10.67 19.09 -28.30
N ALA A 47 10.35 19.84 -27.25
CA ALA A 47 10.80 21.23 -27.09
C ALA A 47 12.34 21.30 -27.02
N GLU A 48 12.99 20.44 -26.23
CA GLU A 48 14.46 20.35 -26.17
C GLU A 48 15.07 20.04 -27.54
N GLN A 49 14.47 19.09 -28.28
CA GLN A 49 14.92 18.77 -29.63
C GLN A 49 14.75 19.96 -30.59
N LEU A 50 13.63 20.67 -30.52
CA LEU A 50 13.39 21.87 -31.34
C LEU A 50 14.39 22.99 -31.03
N THR A 51 14.77 23.16 -29.77
CA THR A 51 15.84 24.08 -29.37
C THR A 51 17.19 23.67 -29.98
N ALA A 52 17.53 22.37 -29.92
CA ALA A 52 18.75 21.84 -30.54
C ALA A 52 18.77 21.99 -32.08
N GLU A 53 17.59 21.96 -32.72
CA GLU A 53 17.41 22.19 -34.16
C GLU A 53 17.30 23.68 -34.55
N GLY A 54 17.43 24.61 -33.61
CA GLY A 54 17.34 26.06 -33.85
C GLY A 54 15.93 26.59 -34.07
N LYS A 55 14.89 25.81 -33.78
CA LYS A 55 13.47 26.16 -33.91
C LYS A 55 12.93 26.74 -32.58
N GLN A 56 13.54 27.84 -32.13
CA GLN A 56 13.29 28.45 -30.81
C GLN A 56 11.80 28.75 -30.56
N ASN A 57 11.12 29.38 -31.54
CA ASN A 57 9.71 29.77 -31.39
C ASN A 57 8.78 28.57 -31.17
N ASN A 58 9.04 27.44 -31.84
CA ASN A 58 8.22 26.25 -31.69
C ASN A 58 8.45 25.59 -30.32
N ALA A 59 9.68 25.62 -29.82
CA ALA A 59 9.99 25.15 -28.48
C ALA A 59 9.29 25.99 -27.41
N GLU A 60 9.29 27.32 -27.55
CA GLU A 60 8.61 28.24 -26.64
C GLU A 60 7.09 28.03 -26.61
N VAL A 61 6.45 27.87 -27.77
CA VAL A 61 5.01 27.55 -27.87
C VAL A 61 4.70 26.23 -27.14
N LEU A 62 5.53 25.21 -27.37
CA LEU A 62 5.31 23.89 -26.77
C LEU A 62 5.48 23.89 -25.25
N LEU A 63 6.45 24.64 -24.74
CA LEU A 63 6.66 24.82 -23.29
C LEU A 63 5.55 25.66 -22.65
N GLY A 64 5.06 26.70 -23.33
CA GLY A 64 3.93 27.51 -22.85
C GLY A 64 2.66 26.68 -22.69
N LEU A 65 2.29 25.91 -23.73
CA LEU A 65 1.14 25.00 -23.68
C LEU A 65 1.30 23.94 -22.59
N ARG A 66 2.50 23.39 -22.44
CA ARG A 66 2.80 22.42 -21.39
C ARG A 66 2.58 23.02 -20.00
N SER A 67 3.03 24.26 -19.75
CA SER A 67 2.83 24.97 -18.48
C SER A 67 1.35 25.17 -18.16
N GLU A 68 0.56 25.61 -19.14
CA GLU A 68 -0.88 25.82 -18.94
C GLU A 68 -1.63 24.50 -18.71
N LEU A 69 -1.24 23.42 -19.40
CA LEU A 69 -1.81 22.08 -19.17
C LEU A 69 -1.45 21.51 -17.79
N LEU A 70 -0.24 21.78 -17.29
CA LEU A 70 0.16 21.40 -15.93
C LEU A 70 -0.75 22.05 -14.87
N ASP A 71 -1.03 23.35 -15.03
CA ASP A 71 -1.95 24.10 -14.16
C ASP A 71 -3.37 23.53 -14.23
N ILE A 72 -3.88 23.24 -15.43
CA ILE A 72 -5.22 22.67 -15.64
C ILE A 72 -5.36 21.27 -15.02
N LEU A 73 -4.31 20.46 -15.09
CA LEU A 73 -4.30 19.10 -14.56
C LEU A 73 -3.99 19.03 -13.05
N GLY A 74 -3.68 20.17 -12.42
CA GLY A 74 -3.27 20.23 -11.01
C GLY A 74 -1.96 19.51 -10.74
N ILE A 75 -1.10 19.38 -11.75
CA ILE A 75 0.21 18.75 -11.66
C ILE A 75 1.21 19.85 -11.31
N SER A 76 1.61 19.93 -10.03
CA SER A 76 2.63 20.89 -9.60
C SER A 76 3.97 20.54 -10.24
N GLU A 77 4.51 21.44 -11.07
CA GLU A 77 5.95 21.52 -11.21
C GLU A 77 6.50 21.97 -9.87
N THR A 78 7.32 21.14 -9.24
CA THR A 78 8.26 21.63 -8.27
C THR A 78 9.50 22.06 -9.07
N PRO A 79 9.79 23.37 -9.18
CA PRO A 79 11.05 23.80 -9.76
C PRO A 79 12.11 23.67 -8.66
N THR A 80 12.72 22.50 -8.50
CA THR A 80 14.00 22.40 -7.77
C THR A 80 14.83 21.20 -8.21
N SER A 81 16.08 21.51 -8.57
CA SER A 81 17.13 20.69 -9.16
C SER A 81 16.97 20.43 -10.66
N ALA A 82 18.02 20.76 -11.41
CA ALA A 82 18.14 20.47 -12.82
C ALA A 82 17.72 19.03 -13.10
N ASN A 83 16.78 18.82 -14.03
CA ASN A 83 16.47 17.47 -14.53
C ASN A 83 17.80 16.79 -14.87
N PRO A 84 18.19 15.71 -14.17
CA PRO A 84 19.39 14.97 -14.52
C PRO A 84 19.25 14.50 -15.97
N SER A 85 20.32 14.57 -16.74
CA SER A 85 20.29 14.09 -18.12
C SER A 85 19.92 12.60 -18.15
N SER A 86 19.36 12.09 -19.26
CA SER A 86 19.11 10.63 -19.39
C SER A 86 20.38 9.80 -19.13
N GLN A 87 21.55 10.39 -19.33
CA GLN A 87 22.85 9.79 -19.03
C GLN A 87 23.12 9.68 -17.52
N ASP A 88 22.66 10.63 -16.71
CA ASP A 88 22.78 10.59 -15.25
C ASP A 88 21.89 9.49 -14.64
N TYR A 89 20.66 9.34 -15.15
CA TYR A 89 19.78 8.23 -14.79
C TYR A 89 20.38 6.89 -15.18
N LEU A 90 20.94 6.78 -16.39
CA LEU A 90 21.59 5.55 -16.84
C LEU A 90 22.82 5.22 -15.98
N LYS A 91 23.63 6.22 -15.64
CA LYS A 91 24.79 6.04 -14.75
C LYS A 91 24.33 5.53 -13.39
N PHE A 92 23.33 6.16 -12.80
CA PHE A 92 22.74 5.73 -11.52
C PHE A 92 22.16 4.30 -11.59
N LEU A 93 21.42 3.97 -12.65
CA LEU A 93 20.91 2.61 -12.89
C LEU A 93 22.05 1.58 -12.93
N THR A 94 23.10 1.85 -13.69
CA THR A 94 24.25 0.92 -13.77
C THR A 94 25.01 0.81 -12.46
N GLU A 95 25.09 1.89 -11.68
CA GLU A 95 25.72 1.91 -10.37
C GLU A 95 24.94 1.07 -9.36
N VAL A 96 23.61 1.24 -9.29
CA VAL A 96 22.78 0.48 -8.35
C VAL A 96 22.69 -1.00 -8.70
N LEU A 97 22.61 -1.36 -9.99
CA LEU A 97 22.62 -2.76 -10.40
C LEU A 97 23.98 -3.42 -10.12
N ARG A 98 25.09 -2.71 -10.37
CA ARG A 98 26.42 -3.21 -10.00
C ARG A 98 26.60 -3.36 -8.49
N ALA A 99 26.10 -2.40 -7.72
CA ALA A 99 26.14 -2.48 -6.26
C ALA A 99 25.31 -3.69 -5.78
N THR A 100 24.12 -3.91 -6.38
CA THR A 100 23.25 -5.05 -6.06
C THR A 100 23.99 -6.37 -6.27
N ASP A 101 24.63 -6.52 -7.43
CA ASP A 101 25.41 -7.73 -7.74
C ASP A 101 26.64 -7.90 -6.84
N ASN A 102 27.44 -6.85 -6.64
CA ASN A 102 28.68 -6.92 -5.85
C ASN A 102 28.46 -7.14 -4.34
N SER A 103 27.27 -6.82 -3.83
CA SER A 103 26.95 -6.91 -2.40
C SER A 103 26.03 -8.08 -2.06
N ASP A 104 25.76 -8.97 -3.02
CA ASP A 104 24.75 -10.03 -2.88
C ASP A 104 23.41 -9.47 -2.39
N SER A 105 23.03 -8.30 -2.92
CA SER A 105 21.80 -7.56 -2.55
C SER A 105 21.71 -7.11 -1.09
N ASP A 106 22.82 -6.78 -0.42
CA ASP A 106 22.81 -6.29 0.96
C ASP A 106 22.12 -4.91 1.06
N PRO A 107 20.96 -4.79 1.76
CA PRO A 107 20.29 -3.51 1.95
C PRO A 107 21.17 -2.44 2.59
N LYS A 108 22.16 -2.82 3.41
CA LYS A 108 23.10 -1.87 4.04
C LYS A 108 24.02 -1.17 3.05
N VAL A 109 24.23 -1.75 1.88
CA VAL A 109 24.99 -1.14 0.78
C VAL A 109 24.06 -0.38 -0.15
N ILE A 110 22.91 -0.97 -0.48
CA ILE A 110 22.01 -0.41 -1.51
C ILE A 110 21.16 0.75 -0.99
N TYR A 111 20.62 0.67 0.23
CA TYR A 111 19.74 1.72 0.75
C TYR A 111 20.44 3.08 0.93
N PRO A 112 21.70 3.18 1.38
CA PRO A 112 22.42 4.45 1.36
C PRO A 112 22.60 5.03 -0.05
N LEU A 113 22.88 4.18 -1.05
CA LEU A 113 23.02 4.61 -2.44
C LEU A 113 21.69 5.16 -3.01
N LEU A 114 20.58 4.48 -2.71
CA LEU A 114 19.24 4.95 -3.04
C LEU A 114 18.90 6.25 -2.30
N GLY A 115 19.21 6.32 -1.00
CA GLY A 115 18.98 7.50 -0.16
C GLY A 115 19.73 8.74 -0.63
N ALA A 116 20.89 8.58 -1.26
CA ALA A 116 21.65 9.67 -1.87
C ALA A 116 21.10 10.15 -3.22
N ASN A 117 20.16 9.40 -3.82
CA ASN A 117 19.63 9.65 -5.17
C ASN A 117 18.09 9.57 -5.20
N LEU A 118 17.42 9.96 -4.13
CA LEU A 118 15.94 9.91 -4.04
C LEU A 118 15.26 10.78 -5.12
N ASP A 119 15.93 11.84 -5.56
CA ASP A 119 15.54 12.70 -6.67
C ASP A 119 15.39 11.94 -8.00
N LYS A 120 16.13 10.83 -8.15
CA LYS A 120 16.12 9.98 -9.36
C LYS A 120 15.17 8.80 -9.25
N LEU A 121 14.44 8.61 -8.15
CA LEU A 121 13.49 7.51 -8.00
C LEU A 121 12.10 7.93 -8.45
N ASP A 122 11.96 8.19 -9.75
CA ASP A 122 10.78 8.75 -10.39
C ASP A 122 10.38 7.96 -11.65
N ASP A 123 9.44 8.51 -12.43
CA ASP A 123 8.94 7.87 -13.65
C ASP A 123 9.99 7.83 -14.78
N ASN A 124 10.98 8.74 -14.77
CA ASN A 124 12.09 8.72 -15.73
C ASN A 124 12.99 7.51 -15.46
N PHE A 125 13.27 7.19 -14.20
CA PHE A 125 14.06 6.00 -13.87
C PHE A 125 13.38 4.71 -14.30
N ILE A 126 12.05 4.62 -14.20
CA ILE A 126 11.28 3.49 -14.74
C ILE A 126 11.52 3.34 -16.25
N TYR A 127 11.35 4.45 -17.00
CA TYR A 127 11.56 4.44 -18.44
C TYR A 127 12.99 4.03 -18.83
N ILE A 128 13.99 4.54 -18.11
CA ILE A 128 15.41 4.22 -18.34
C ILE A 128 15.69 2.75 -18.01
N LEU A 129 15.16 2.22 -16.89
CA LEU A 129 15.27 0.81 -16.53
C LEU A 129 14.67 -0.09 -17.62
N GLU A 130 13.44 0.20 -18.08
CA GLU A 130 12.77 -0.60 -19.11
C GLU A 130 13.52 -0.58 -20.43
N THR A 131 13.96 0.61 -20.87
CA THR A 131 14.68 0.80 -22.13
C THR A 131 16.04 0.09 -22.09
N TRP A 132 16.79 0.28 -21.01
CA TRP A 132 18.09 -0.35 -20.82
C TRP A 132 17.97 -1.88 -20.72
N ALA A 133 17.03 -2.38 -19.92
CA ALA A 133 16.80 -3.80 -19.75
C ALA A 133 16.37 -4.45 -21.07
N SER A 134 15.45 -3.83 -21.82
CA SER A 134 15.00 -4.35 -23.12
C SER A 134 16.16 -4.52 -24.11
N ALA A 135 17.13 -3.60 -24.10
CA ALA A 135 18.33 -3.72 -24.93
C ALA A 135 19.25 -4.86 -24.43
N LYS A 136 19.50 -4.91 -23.12
CA LYS A 136 20.48 -5.82 -22.51
C LYS A 136 20.02 -7.27 -22.39
N LEU A 137 18.72 -7.50 -22.22
CA LEU A 137 18.12 -8.83 -22.10
C LEU A 137 17.99 -9.57 -23.45
N SER A 138 18.49 -8.98 -24.54
CA SER A 138 18.66 -9.63 -25.84
C SER A 138 20.08 -10.20 -26.05
N GLU A 139 21.01 -9.91 -25.15
CA GLU A 139 22.42 -10.28 -25.26
C GLU A 139 22.71 -11.66 -24.64
N ALA A 140 23.91 -12.21 -24.88
CA ALA A 140 24.31 -13.54 -24.39
C ALA A 140 24.27 -13.71 -22.86
N GLN A 141 24.24 -12.61 -22.10
CA GLN A 141 24.21 -12.59 -20.63
C GLN A 141 22.83 -12.26 -20.06
N ALA A 142 21.76 -12.36 -20.86
CA ALA A 142 20.40 -11.97 -20.47
C ALA A 142 19.94 -12.60 -19.15
N GLU A 143 20.22 -13.88 -18.90
CA GLU A 143 19.80 -14.55 -17.65
C GLU A 143 20.48 -13.95 -16.40
N TYR A 144 21.77 -13.62 -16.50
CA TYR A 144 22.52 -13.05 -15.40
C TYR A 144 22.04 -11.62 -15.09
N ILE A 145 21.88 -10.79 -16.13
CA ILE A 145 21.35 -9.43 -15.99
C ILE A 145 19.93 -9.47 -15.42
N ALA A 146 19.08 -10.40 -15.89
CA ALA A 146 17.73 -10.60 -15.36
C ALA A 146 17.73 -10.96 -13.87
N LYS A 147 18.68 -11.78 -13.41
CA LYS A 147 18.83 -12.09 -11.99
C LYS A 147 19.14 -10.83 -11.17
N VAL A 148 20.08 -10.01 -11.60
CA VAL A 148 20.44 -8.76 -10.90
C VAL A 148 19.28 -7.76 -10.87
N ILE A 149 18.54 -7.63 -11.97
CA ILE A 149 17.33 -6.78 -12.01
C ILE A 149 16.26 -7.31 -11.04
N TRP A 150 16.07 -8.63 -10.98
CA TRP A 150 15.11 -9.24 -10.06
C TRP A 150 15.45 -8.94 -8.61
N GLU A 151 16.71 -9.13 -8.24
CA GLU A 151 17.25 -8.83 -6.92
C GLU A 151 17.08 -7.36 -6.53
N PHE A 152 17.42 -6.45 -7.44
CA PHE A 152 17.20 -5.01 -7.24
C PHE A 152 15.71 -4.68 -7.09
N SER A 153 14.83 -5.32 -7.88
CA SER A 153 13.38 -5.13 -7.80
C SER A 153 12.81 -5.54 -6.44
N ASN A 154 13.33 -6.63 -5.85
CA ASN A 154 12.97 -7.05 -4.50
C ASN A 154 13.37 -6.01 -3.46
N LEU A 155 14.58 -5.46 -3.59
CA LEU A 155 15.11 -4.45 -2.66
C LEU A 155 14.34 -3.13 -2.75
N ILE A 156 14.12 -2.61 -3.96
CA ILE A 156 13.45 -1.32 -4.15
C ILE A 156 11.98 -1.40 -3.71
N GLN A 157 11.30 -2.53 -3.93
CA GLN A 157 9.93 -2.75 -3.42
C GLN A 157 9.82 -2.58 -1.90
N GLN A 158 10.84 -3.05 -1.16
CA GLN A 158 10.88 -3.01 0.31
C GLN A 158 11.56 -1.75 0.86
N CYS A 159 12.11 -0.90 -0.01
CA CYS A 159 12.88 0.26 0.39
C CYS A 159 12.00 1.24 1.19
N PRO A 160 12.36 1.56 2.46
CA PRO A 160 11.60 2.50 3.28
C PRO A 160 11.87 3.97 2.92
N LEU A 161 12.89 4.23 2.09
CA LEU A 161 13.33 5.57 1.71
C LEU A 161 12.62 6.04 0.44
N GLY A 162 12.41 7.35 0.33
CA GLY A 162 11.84 7.97 -0.86
C GLY A 162 10.33 7.78 -1.00
N ASN A 163 9.83 7.98 -2.22
CA ASN A 163 8.41 7.83 -2.50
C ASN A 163 8.06 6.35 -2.70
N LYS A 164 7.35 5.78 -1.73
CA LYS A 164 6.90 4.37 -1.77
C LYS A 164 6.11 4.01 -3.03
N ALA A 165 5.32 4.93 -3.58
CA ALA A 165 4.56 4.67 -4.79
C ALA A 165 5.51 4.48 -5.99
N ASN A 166 6.53 5.33 -6.13
CA ASN A 166 7.52 5.21 -7.20
C ASN A 166 8.35 3.93 -7.05
N ASN A 167 8.82 3.63 -5.82
CA ASN A 167 9.57 2.41 -5.54
C ASN A 167 8.84 1.13 -5.98
N ILE A 168 7.52 1.07 -5.74
CA ILE A 168 6.69 -0.06 -6.17
C ILE A 168 6.59 -0.12 -7.71
N GLU A 169 6.42 1.01 -8.40
CA GLU A 169 6.39 1.00 -9.86
C GLU A 169 7.73 0.58 -10.48
N ILE A 170 8.86 1.02 -9.91
CA ILE A 170 10.21 0.59 -10.31
C ILE A 170 10.35 -0.92 -10.17
N ALA A 171 9.92 -1.49 -9.03
CA ALA A 171 9.93 -2.94 -8.83
C ALA A 171 9.04 -3.68 -9.84
N ILE A 172 7.83 -3.19 -10.09
CA ILE A 172 6.90 -3.77 -11.08
C ILE A 172 7.53 -3.77 -12.47
N ALA A 173 8.16 -2.66 -12.88
CA ALA A 173 8.85 -2.56 -14.17
C ALA A 173 10.00 -3.57 -14.25
N GLY A 174 10.84 -3.64 -13.22
CA GLY A 174 11.92 -4.62 -13.14
C GLY A 174 11.42 -6.06 -13.25
N TYR A 175 10.42 -6.47 -12.44
CA TYR A 175 9.82 -7.82 -12.54
C TYR A 175 9.28 -8.13 -13.94
N LYS A 176 8.59 -7.18 -14.58
CA LYS A 176 8.08 -7.36 -15.94
C LYS A 176 9.20 -7.61 -16.96
N GLN A 177 10.32 -6.89 -16.84
CA GLN A 177 11.48 -7.11 -17.71
C GLN A 177 12.10 -8.49 -17.49
N VAL A 178 12.27 -8.91 -16.22
CA VAL A 178 12.82 -10.23 -15.89
C VAL A 178 11.95 -11.37 -16.43
N LEU A 179 10.62 -11.21 -16.39
CA LEU A 179 9.65 -12.18 -16.93
C LEU A 179 9.71 -12.36 -18.47
N THR A 180 10.46 -11.51 -19.19
CA THR A 180 10.73 -11.73 -20.62
C THR A 180 11.81 -12.78 -20.87
N VAL A 181 12.65 -13.06 -19.86
CA VAL A 181 13.77 -14.02 -19.94
C VAL A 181 13.50 -15.27 -19.11
N PHE A 182 13.02 -15.09 -17.88
CA PHE A 182 12.62 -16.22 -17.03
C PHE A 182 11.16 -16.51 -17.35
N THR A 183 10.89 -17.64 -17.99
CA THR A 183 9.55 -18.05 -18.39
C THR A 183 9.06 -19.24 -17.58
N ARG A 184 7.85 -19.73 -17.85
CA ARG A 184 7.40 -20.97 -17.19
C ARG A 184 8.19 -22.17 -17.68
N GLU A 185 8.59 -22.16 -18.94
CA GLU A 185 9.33 -23.20 -19.65
C GLU A 185 10.82 -23.17 -19.31
N SER A 186 11.40 -21.99 -19.08
CA SER A 186 12.80 -21.79 -18.67
C SER A 186 12.89 -21.10 -17.30
N LYS A 187 13.61 -21.69 -16.33
CA LYS A 187 13.69 -21.17 -14.94
C LYS A 187 12.32 -21.16 -14.23
N ARG A 188 11.55 -22.23 -14.41
CA ARG A 188 10.20 -22.44 -13.85
C ARG A 188 10.02 -21.97 -12.40
N GLN A 189 10.96 -22.30 -11.51
CA GLN A 189 10.89 -21.89 -10.10
C GLN A 189 11.10 -20.39 -9.91
N SER A 190 12.13 -19.81 -10.54
CA SER A 190 12.39 -18.36 -10.49
C SER A 190 11.22 -17.57 -11.09
N TRP A 191 10.64 -18.04 -12.19
CA TRP A 191 9.42 -17.46 -12.75
C TRP A 191 8.30 -17.41 -11.72
N ALA A 192 8.01 -18.51 -11.03
CA ALA A 192 6.97 -18.55 -9.99
C ALA A 192 7.26 -17.64 -8.79
N ALA A 193 8.53 -17.49 -8.42
CA ALA A 193 8.96 -16.54 -7.40
C ALA A 193 8.69 -15.09 -7.82
N ILE A 194 9.07 -14.72 -9.05
CA ILE A 194 8.80 -13.39 -9.60
C ILE A 194 7.30 -13.13 -9.71
N GLN A 195 6.51 -14.14 -10.08
CA GLN A 195 5.04 -14.01 -10.06
C GLN A 195 4.51 -13.70 -8.66
N THR A 196 5.06 -14.33 -7.63
CA THR A 196 4.68 -14.04 -6.23
C THR A 196 5.05 -12.61 -5.84
N ASN A 197 6.27 -12.17 -6.16
CA ASN A 197 6.75 -10.82 -5.80
C ASN A 197 5.99 -9.73 -6.56
N LEU A 198 5.73 -9.94 -7.86
CA LEU A 198 4.91 -9.04 -8.67
C LEU A 198 3.46 -8.98 -8.17
N GLY A 199 2.90 -10.12 -7.72
CA GLY A 199 1.59 -10.17 -7.08
C GLY A 199 1.54 -9.32 -5.80
N GLN A 200 2.60 -9.40 -4.98
CA GLN A 200 2.73 -8.57 -3.78
C GLN A 200 2.84 -7.09 -4.12
N ALA A 201 3.67 -6.74 -5.12
CA ALA A 201 3.83 -5.37 -5.57
C ALA A 201 2.48 -4.79 -6.04
N TYR A 202 1.69 -5.54 -6.81
CA TYR A 202 0.34 -5.14 -7.18
C TYR A 202 -0.61 -5.00 -5.99
N ARG A 203 -0.56 -5.94 -5.03
CA ARG A 203 -1.40 -5.89 -3.82
C ARG A 203 -1.12 -4.66 -2.97
N THR A 204 0.11 -4.16 -2.94
CA THR A 204 0.50 -2.95 -2.18
C THR A 204 0.60 -1.69 -3.03
N ARG A 205 0.31 -1.78 -4.34
CA ARG A 205 0.43 -0.67 -5.28
C ARG A 205 -0.49 0.49 -4.91
N ILE A 206 0.11 1.67 -4.84
CA ILE A 206 -0.55 2.93 -4.46
C ILE A 206 -1.16 3.60 -5.69
N ARG A 207 -0.49 3.54 -6.84
CA ARG A 207 -0.97 4.17 -8.09
C ARG A 207 -2.02 3.31 -8.80
N GLY A 208 -2.88 3.97 -9.58
CA GLY A 208 -3.91 3.33 -10.40
C GLY A 208 -5.15 2.90 -9.61
N ASP A 209 -6.05 2.20 -10.29
CA ASP A 209 -7.28 1.71 -9.68
C ASP A 209 -7.00 0.56 -8.70
N ARG A 210 -7.46 0.72 -7.45
CA ARG A 210 -7.20 -0.24 -6.36
C ARG A 210 -7.80 -1.61 -6.68
N ALA A 211 -8.98 -1.64 -7.30
CA ALA A 211 -9.68 -2.88 -7.56
C ALA A 211 -8.98 -3.66 -8.69
N LEU A 212 -8.54 -2.99 -9.76
CA LEU A 212 -7.72 -3.58 -10.81
C LEU A 212 -6.38 -4.11 -10.27
N ASN A 213 -5.72 -3.35 -9.39
CA ASN A 213 -4.46 -3.78 -8.77
C ASN A 213 -4.63 -5.11 -8.01
N LEU A 214 -5.75 -5.31 -7.33
CA LEU A 214 -6.05 -6.57 -6.64
C LEU A 214 -6.30 -7.73 -7.62
N GLU A 215 -6.99 -7.50 -8.74
CA GLU A 215 -7.16 -8.53 -9.78
C GLU A 215 -5.82 -8.93 -10.42
N LEU A 216 -4.93 -7.96 -10.64
CA LEU A 216 -3.57 -8.24 -11.11
C LEU A 216 -2.82 -9.09 -10.07
N ALA A 217 -2.87 -8.72 -8.79
CA ALA A 217 -2.25 -9.50 -7.72
C ALA A 217 -2.74 -10.96 -7.70
N ILE A 218 -4.06 -11.16 -7.70
CA ILE A 218 -4.70 -12.49 -7.74
C ILE A 218 -4.22 -13.29 -8.94
N THR A 219 -4.19 -12.66 -10.13
CA THR A 219 -3.72 -13.30 -11.37
C THR A 219 -2.26 -13.78 -11.24
N GLN A 220 -1.38 -12.95 -10.69
CA GLN A 220 0.03 -13.34 -10.53
C GLN A 220 0.21 -14.44 -9.48
N TYR A 221 -0.50 -14.41 -8.35
CA TYR A 221 -0.45 -15.50 -7.37
C TYR A 221 -0.97 -16.83 -7.92
N GLN A 222 -2.07 -16.80 -8.70
CA GLN A 222 -2.58 -18.00 -9.37
C GLN A 222 -1.57 -18.56 -10.37
N ARG A 223 -0.84 -17.70 -11.10
CA ARG A 223 0.27 -18.12 -11.97
C ARG A 223 1.38 -18.80 -11.18
N ALA A 224 1.81 -18.22 -10.05
CA ALA A 224 2.80 -18.84 -9.16
C ALA A 224 2.34 -20.23 -8.67
N LEU A 225 1.08 -20.37 -8.26
CA LEU A 225 0.47 -21.65 -7.82
C LEU A 225 0.31 -22.69 -8.94
N SER A 226 0.49 -22.32 -10.21
CA SER A 226 0.58 -23.29 -11.32
C SER A 226 1.93 -24.03 -11.39
N VAL A 227 2.89 -23.59 -10.57
CA VAL A 227 4.23 -24.16 -10.43
C VAL A 227 4.44 -24.62 -9.00
N TYR A 228 4.19 -23.74 -8.03
CA TYR A 228 4.24 -24.10 -6.62
C TYR A 228 3.06 -25.01 -6.32
N THR A 229 3.36 -26.27 -6.01
CA THR A 229 2.42 -27.26 -5.53
C THR A 229 2.76 -27.60 -4.09
N LYS A 230 1.78 -28.11 -3.33
CA LYS A 230 2.03 -28.55 -1.95
C LYS A 230 3.10 -29.65 -1.87
N SER A 231 3.20 -30.53 -2.89
CA SER A 231 4.18 -31.62 -2.90
C SER A 231 5.60 -31.15 -3.20
N ASP A 232 5.76 -30.28 -4.19
CA ASP A 232 7.08 -29.98 -4.75
C ASP A 232 7.71 -28.76 -4.06
N PHE A 233 6.88 -27.81 -3.64
CA PHE A 233 7.30 -26.55 -3.05
C PHE A 233 6.39 -26.15 -1.87
N PRO A 234 6.29 -26.97 -0.80
CA PRO A 234 5.29 -26.78 0.25
C PRO A 234 5.33 -25.39 0.90
N ILE A 235 6.53 -24.88 1.20
CA ILE A 235 6.74 -23.57 1.84
C ILE A 235 6.30 -22.44 0.92
N TYR A 236 6.80 -22.40 -0.32
CA TYR A 236 6.42 -21.36 -1.28
C TYR A 236 4.94 -21.44 -1.66
N TRP A 237 4.40 -22.65 -1.83
CA TRP A 237 2.98 -22.86 -2.07
C TRP A 237 2.13 -22.27 -0.94
N ALA A 238 2.45 -22.58 0.32
CA ALA A 238 1.72 -22.07 1.47
C ALA A 238 1.82 -20.55 1.58
N MET A 239 3.02 -19.97 1.39
CA MET A 239 3.20 -18.51 1.38
C MET A 239 2.39 -17.84 0.28
N THR A 240 2.35 -18.41 -0.93
CA THR A 240 1.50 -17.88 -2.01
C THR A 240 0.01 -18.05 -1.70
N GLN A 241 -0.42 -19.09 -0.98
CA GLN A 241 -1.81 -19.19 -0.50
C GLN A 241 -2.14 -18.03 0.46
N ILE A 242 -1.27 -17.71 1.42
CA ILE A 242 -1.47 -16.58 2.35
C ILE A 242 -1.67 -15.28 1.57
N ASN A 243 -0.73 -14.97 0.67
CA ASN A 243 -0.79 -13.77 -0.16
C ASN A 243 -2.05 -13.69 -1.04
N LEU A 244 -2.49 -14.83 -1.58
CA LEU A 244 -3.74 -14.92 -2.34
C LEU A 244 -4.97 -14.76 -1.44
N GLY A 245 -4.92 -15.29 -0.21
CA GLY A 245 -5.95 -15.09 0.80
C GLY A 245 -6.14 -13.62 1.15
N GLU A 246 -5.04 -12.90 1.37
CA GLU A 246 -5.08 -11.46 1.63
C GLU A 246 -5.62 -10.66 0.44
N ALA A 247 -5.25 -11.05 -0.79
CA ALA A 247 -5.79 -10.42 -1.98
C ALA A 247 -7.30 -10.63 -2.12
N TYR A 248 -7.80 -11.83 -1.79
CA TYR A 248 -9.24 -12.09 -1.73
C TYR A 248 -9.94 -11.33 -0.60
N ARG A 249 -9.37 -11.28 0.61
CA ARG A 249 -9.92 -10.49 1.74
C ARG A 249 -10.00 -9.01 1.40
N ASN A 250 -9.10 -8.48 0.58
CA ASN A 250 -9.10 -7.07 0.21
C ASN A 250 -9.83 -6.76 -1.10
N ARG A 251 -10.30 -7.78 -1.83
CA ARG A 251 -10.92 -7.64 -3.16
C ARG A 251 -12.20 -6.79 -3.12
N ILE A 252 -12.25 -5.78 -3.99
CA ILE A 252 -13.33 -4.78 -4.06
C ILE A 252 -14.46 -5.25 -4.99
N HIS A 253 -14.11 -5.84 -6.13
CA HIS A 253 -15.09 -6.39 -7.08
C HIS A 253 -15.63 -7.76 -6.62
N ASP A 254 -16.76 -8.16 -7.21
CA ASP A 254 -17.52 -9.38 -6.95
C ASP A 254 -18.23 -9.44 -5.57
N HIS A 255 -18.88 -10.56 -5.29
CA HIS A 255 -19.62 -10.78 -4.06
C HIS A 255 -18.66 -10.90 -2.85
N ARG A 256 -18.65 -9.88 -1.98
CA ARG A 256 -17.84 -9.79 -0.75
C ARG A 256 -17.83 -11.08 0.07
N ALA A 257 -19.00 -11.69 0.26
CA ALA A 257 -19.14 -12.94 1.01
C ALA A 257 -18.30 -14.08 0.41
N GLU A 258 -18.35 -14.29 -0.91
CA GLU A 258 -17.57 -15.33 -1.57
C GLU A 258 -16.07 -15.07 -1.51
N ASN A 259 -15.66 -13.80 -1.61
CA ASN A 259 -14.26 -13.41 -1.50
C ASN A 259 -13.70 -13.75 -0.10
N LEU A 260 -14.48 -13.54 0.97
CA LEU A 260 -14.08 -13.93 2.32
C LEU A 260 -13.98 -15.45 2.50
N GLU A 261 -14.92 -16.23 1.94
CA GLU A 261 -14.79 -17.70 1.96
C GLU A 261 -13.56 -18.18 1.18
N LYS A 262 -13.25 -17.55 0.04
CA LYS A 262 -12.02 -17.83 -0.70
C LYS A 262 -10.80 -17.53 0.16
N ALA A 263 -10.76 -16.38 0.85
CA ALA A 263 -9.65 -16.00 1.73
C ALA A 263 -9.44 -17.03 2.86
N ILE A 264 -10.50 -17.36 3.59
CA ILE A 264 -10.49 -18.36 4.67
C ILE A 264 -9.97 -19.71 4.14
N ALA A 265 -10.48 -20.16 2.99
CA ALA A 265 -10.01 -21.40 2.38
C ALA A 265 -8.51 -21.38 2.06
N ARG A 266 -7.96 -20.24 1.61
CA ARG A 266 -6.51 -20.13 1.36
C ARG A 266 -5.68 -20.17 2.63
N TYR A 267 -6.11 -19.49 3.70
CA TYR A 267 -5.41 -19.52 4.98
C TYR A 267 -5.42 -20.92 5.60
N LEU A 268 -6.55 -21.64 5.55
CA LEU A 268 -6.63 -23.03 6.02
C LEU A 268 -5.72 -23.97 5.20
N LEU A 269 -5.57 -23.73 3.90
CA LEU A 269 -4.59 -24.46 3.08
C LEU A 269 -3.15 -24.18 3.55
N ALA A 270 -2.80 -22.94 3.86
CA ALA A 270 -1.49 -22.58 4.37
C ALA A 270 -1.18 -23.22 5.74
N LEU A 271 -2.16 -23.31 6.64
CA LEU A 271 -2.04 -24.00 7.94
C LEU A 271 -1.75 -25.50 7.82
N SER A 272 -2.00 -26.10 6.65
CA SER A 272 -1.65 -27.51 6.40
C SER A 272 -0.15 -27.74 6.12
N VAL A 273 0.65 -26.67 6.11
CA VAL A 273 2.12 -26.66 5.97
C VAL A 273 2.75 -25.92 7.13
N TYR A 274 2.28 -24.70 7.41
CA TYR A 274 2.70 -23.90 8.56
C TYR A 274 1.89 -24.31 9.79
N THR A 275 2.54 -25.01 10.71
CA THR A 275 1.99 -25.45 11.99
C THR A 275 2.69 -24.70 13.12
N GLN A 276 2.06 -24.66 14.29
CA GLN A 276 2.67 -24.07 15.48
C GLN A 276 4.06 -24.67 15.79
N SER A 277 4.23 -25.98 15.55
CA SER A 277 5.47 -26.70 15.90
C SER A 277 6.65 -26.43 14.96
N ASN A 278 6.41 -26.17 13.67
CA ASN A 278 7.49 -26.05 12.67
C ASN A 278 7.76 -24.61 12.26
N PHE A 279 6.74 -23.75 12.29
CA PHE A 279 6.83 -22.34 11.89
C PHE A 279 5.88 -21.50 12.78
N PRO A 280 6.16 -21.39 14.09
CA PRO A 280 5.25 -20.76 15.04
C PRO A 280 4.86 -19.33 14.64
N TYR A 281 5.83 -18.52 14.21
CA TYR A 281 5.59 -17.15 13.74
C TYR A 281 4.60 -17.09 12.57
N TYR A 282 4.88 -17.81 11.48
CA TYR A 282 3.98 -17.81 10.31
C TYR A 282 2.63 -18.45 10.63
N TRP A 283 2.60 -19.46 11.50
CA TRP A 283 1.34 -20.03 11.96
C TRP A 283 0.48 -18.99 12.68
N ALA A 284 1.06 -18.20 13.58
CA ALA A 284 0.37 -17.12 14.29
C ALA A 284 -0.11 -16.00 13.34
N GLU A 285 0.72 -15.61 12.36
CA GLU A 285 0.34 -14.66 11.31
C GLU A 285 -0.90 -15.14 10.53
N ILE A 286 -0.96 -16.43 10.19
CA ILE A 286 -2.11 -17.01 9.49
C ILE A 286 -3.36 -17.04 10.40
N GLN A 287 -3.20 -17.31 11.70
CA GLN A 287 -4.31 -17.25 12.65
C GLN A 287 -4.87 -15.83 12.76
N THR A 288 -4.01 -14.81 12.83
CA THR A 288 -4.42 -13.39 12.80
C THR A 288 -5.21 -13.08 11.52
N ASN A 289 -4.71 -13.53 10.38
CA ASN A 289 -5.37 -13.35 9.09
C ASN A 289 -6.74 -14.07 9.00
N LEU A 290 -6.88 -15.24 9.64
CA LEU A 290 -8.15 -15.95 9.79
C LEU A 290 -9.10 -15.21 10.72
N ALA A 291 -8.63 -14.72 11.86
CA ALA A 291 -9.43 -13.95 12.81
C ALA A 291 -10.05 -12.72 12.14
N GLU A 292 -9.24 -11.94 11.41
CA GLU A 292 -9.74 -10.81 10.61
C GLU A 292 -10.80 -11.25 9.59
N ALA A 293 -10.53 -12.32 8.84
CA ALA A 293 -11.47 -12.81 7.83
C ALA A 293 -12.78 -13.33 8.46
N TYR A 294 -12.72 -13.98 9.63
CA TYR A 294 -13.90 -14.41 10.38
C TYR A 294 -14.70 -13.24 10.93
N SER A 295 -14.03 -12.19 11.42
CA SER A 295 -14.70 -10.99 11.94
C SER A 295 -15.53 -10.27 10.88
N GLU A 296 -15.05 -10.28 9.62
CA GLU A 296 -15.71 -9.68 8.46
C GLU A 296 -16.70 -10.63 7.76
N ARG A 297 -16.69 -11.91 8.11
CA ARG A 297 -17.41 -12.98 7.42
C ARG A 297 -18.92 -12.76 7.48
N MET A 298 -19.54 -12.76 6.30
CA MET A 298 -20.99 -12.55 6.13
C MET A 298 -21.80 -13.84 6.16
N LEU A 299 -21.17 -15.00 5.95
CA LEU A 299 -21.79 -16.32 6.00
C LEU A 299 -21.50 -16.99 7.34
N GLY A 300 -22.39 -17.89 7.78
CA GLY A 300 -22.39 -18.37 9.16
C GLY A 300 -22.87 -17.26 10.10
N GLY A 301 -23.67 -17.58 11.10
CA GLY A 301 -24.25 -16.54 11.97
C GLY A 301 -23.18 -15.68 12.64
N ARG A 302 -23.43 -14.37 12.80
CA ARG A 302 -22.48 -13.41 13.40
C ARG A 302 -21.90 -13.90 14.74
N ALA A 303 -22.74 -14.50 15.58
CA ALA A 303 -22.29 -15.05 16.86
C ALA A 303 -21.21 -16.14 16.68
N TYR A 304 -21.41 -17.08 15.77
CA TYR A 304 -20.45 -18.14 15.48
C TYR A 304 -19.14 -17.60 14.90
N ASN A 305 -19.23 -16.62 14.00
CA ASN A 305 -18.04 -16.01 13.40
C ASN A 305 -17.21 -15.23 14.44
N LEU A 306 -17.86 -14.61 15.44
CA LEU A 306 -17.16 -13.95 16.55
C LEU A 306 -16.43 -14.95 17.46
N GLU A 307 -17.01 -16.12 17.74
CA GLU A 307 -16.27 -17.16 18.48
C GLU A 307 -15.05 -17.63 17.70
N LEU A 308 -15.18 -17.89 16.38
CA LEU A 308 -14.02 -18.23 15.54
C LEU A 308 -12.95 -17.12 15.51
N THR A 309 -13.37 -15.85 15.57
CA THR A 309 -12.46 -14.70 15.64
C THR A 309 -11.68 -14.69 16.96
N ILE A 310 -12.38 -14.89 18.07
CA ILE A 310 -11.79 -14.95 19.41
C ILE A 310 -10.82 -16.12 19.52
N ASP A 311 -11.25 -17.32 19.11
CA ASP A 311 -10.41 -18.52 19.14
C ASP A 311 -9.12 -18.31 18.34
N ALA A 312 -9.21 -17.72 17.13
CA ALA A 312 -8.07 -17.47 16.29
C ALA A 312 -7.09 -16.43 16.89
N TYR A 313 -7.59 -15.35 17.51
CA TYR A 313 -6.72 -14.40 18.20
C TYR A 313 -6.08 -14.99 19.47
N GLN A 314 -6.80 -15.83 20.22
CA GLN A 314 -6.21 -16.54 21.36
C GLN A 314 -5.07 -17.46 20.91
N LEU A 315 -5.25 -18.18 19.80
CA LEU A 315 -4.18 -19.00 19.20
C LEU A 315 -2.98 -18.14 18.76
N THR A 316 -3.20 -16.95 18.18
CA THR A 316 -2.11 -16.01 17.86
C THR A 316 -1.30 -15.65 19.11
N LEU A 317 -1.96 -15.40 20.25
CA LEU A 317 -1.32 -15.00 21.52
C LEU A 317 -0.55 -16.14 22.20
N GLU A 318 -0.70 -17.39 21.76
CA GLU A 318 0.18 -18.50 22.20
C GLU A 318 1.61 -18.36 21.66
N VAL A 319 1.82 -17.57 20.61
CA VAL A 319 3.11 -17.35 19.96
C VAL A 319 3.55 -15.90 20.07
N TYR A 320 2.66 -14.96 19.76
CA TYR A 320 2.95 -13.55 19.95
C TYR A 320 2.87 -13.26 21.44
N THR A 321 4.01 -13.23 22.11
CA THR A 321 4.12 -12.86 23.52
C THR A 321 4.55 -11.40 23.63
N GLN A 322 4.26 -10.76 24.76
CA GLN A 322 4.72 -9.39 25.03
C GLN A 322 6.26 -9.26 24.96
N GLU A 323 7.00 -10.32 25.29
CA GLU A 323 8.46 -10.32 25.30
C GLU A 323 9.05 -10.45 23.89
N ASP A 324 8.56 -11.42 23.10
CA ASP A 324 9.14 -11.76 21.80
C ASP A 324 8.60 -10.88 20.67
N PHE A 325 7.33 -10.48 20.77
CA PHE A 325 6.61 -9.74 19.73
C PHE A 325 5.71 -8.65 20.35
N PRO A 326 6.29 -7.66 21.06
CA PRO A 326 5.52 -6.69 21.84
C PRO A 326 4.44 -5.97 21.03
N MET A 327 4.77 -5.54 19.81
CA MET A 327 3.85 -4.77 18.95
C MET A 327 2.72 -5.66 18.41
N GLU A 328 3.05 -6.84 17.89
CA GLU A 328 2.08 -7.79 17.36
C GLU A 328 1.17 -8.34 18.47
N TRP A 329 1.74 -8.61 19.66
CA TRP A 329 0.98 -8.99 20.85
C TRP A 329 -0.02 -7.88 21.21
N ALA A 330 0.44 -6.64 21.39
CA ALA A 330 -0.45 -5.53 21.77
C ALA A 330 -1.53 -5.26 20.72
N GLN A 331 -1.21 -5.35 19.43
CA GLN A 331 -2.21 -5.22 18.36
C GLN A 331 -3.24 -6.37 18.39
N THR A 332 -2.79 -7.59 18.70
CA THR A 332 -3.66 -8.74 18.85
C THR A 332 -4.58 -8.58 20.06
N GLN A 333 -4.09 -8.03 21.18
CA GLN A 333 -4.91 -7.69 22.34
C GLN A 333 -5.99 -6.66 22.01
N ILE A 334 -5.68 -5.59 21.27
CA ILE A 334 -6.70 -4.64 20.80
C ILE A 334 -7.78 -5.36 19.98
N ASN A 335 -7.38 -6.24 19.08
CA ASN A 335 -8.33 -6.93 18.20
C ASN A 335 -9.18 -7.96 18.95
N LEU A 336 -8.59 -8.68 19.91
CA LEU A 336 -9.30 -9.59 20.80
C LEU A 336 -10.30 -8.82 21.69
N GLY A 337 -9.89 -7.66 22.22
CA GLY A 337 -10.77 -6.76 22.96
C GLY A 337 -11.96 -6.26 22.13
N ASN A 338 -11.74 -5.93 20.86
CA ASN A 338 -12.82 -5.58 19.93
C ASN A 338 -13.77 -6.77 19.73
N ALA A 339 -13.24 -7.97 19.54
CA ALA A 339 -14.03 -9.19 19.35
C ALA A 339 -14.89 -9.51 20.59
N TYR A 340 -14.35 -9.38 21.82
CA TYR A 340 -15.12 -9.50 23.05
C TYR A 340 -16.18 -8.39 23.20
N SER A 341 -15.83 -7.15 22.87
CA SER A 341 -16.78 -6.03 22.87
C SER A 341 -17.94 -6.25 21.89
N ASP A 342 -17.74 -7.02 20.81
CA ASP A 342 -18.79 -7.35 19.83
C ASP A 342 -19.47 -8.70 20.09
N ARG A 343 -18.91 -9.54 20.96
CA ARG A 343 -19.38 -10.90 21.26
C ARG A 343 -20.84 -10.93 21.69
N ILE A 344 -21.61 -11.79 21.02
CA ILE A 344 -23.07 -11.95 21.20
C ILE A 344 -23.39 -13.04 22.22
N CYS A 345 -22.60 -14.12 22.24
CA CYS A 345 -22.77 -15.23 23.18
C CYS A 345 -22.19 -14.89 24.56
N GLY A 346 -22.68 -15.59 25.59
CA GLY A 346 -22.23 -15.40 26.99
C GLY A 346 -22.88 -14.22 27.70
N ASP A 347 -22.36 -13.89 28.89
CA ASP A 347 -22.82 -12.74 29.67
C ASP A 347 -22.23 -11.45 29.09
N ARG A 348 -23.10 -10.48 28.77
CA ARG A 348 -22.67 -9.21 28.18
C ARG A 348 -21.76 -8.42 29.12
N ALA A 349 -22.01 -8.50 30.43
CA ALA A 349 -21.23 -7.77 31.40
C ALA A 349 -19.81 -8.35 31.49
N GLU A 350 -19.67 -9.67 31.50
CA GLU A 350 -18.39 -10.37 31.44
C GLU A 350 -17.60 -10.09 30.15
N ASN A 351 -18.26 -10.15 28.98
CA ASN A 351 -17.61 -9.85 27.70
C ASN A 351 -17.00 -8.43 27.67
N LEU A 352 -17.66 -7.46 28.31
CA LEU A 352 -17.11 -6.10 28.40
C LEU A 352 -15.93 -5.99 29.37
N GLU A 353 -15.87 -6.81 30.43
CA GLU A 353 -14.68 -6.87 31.29
C GLU A 353 -13.50 -7.48 30.55
N PHE A 354 -13.69 -8.56 29.79
CA PHE A 354 -12.62 -9.11 28.95
C PHE A 354 -12.13 -8.06 27.94
N ALA A 355 -13.02 -7.34 27.27
CA ALA A 355 -12.61 -6.28 26.36
C ALA A 355 -11.76 -5.20 27.04
N ILE A 356 -12.15 -4.77 28.24
CA ILE A 356 -11.40 -3.77 29.04
C ILE A 356 -10.01 -4.31 29.40
N GLU A 357 -9.93 -5.56 29.83
CA GLU A 357 -8.66 -6.22 30.19
C GLU A 357 -7.70 -6.26 29.00
N GLU A 358 -8.16 -6.70 27.82
CA GLU A 358 -7.29 -6.78 26.64
C GLU A 358 -6.81 -5.38 26.17
N TYR A 359 -7.66 -4.36 26.24
CA TYR A 359 -7.22 -2.99 25.93
C TYR A 359 -6.21 -2.46 26.94
N GLN A 360 -6.33 -2.82 28.22
CA GLN A 360 -5.35 -2.43 29.24
C GLN A 360 -4.00 -3.11 28.99
N LEU A 361 -4.00 -4.40 28.63
CA LEU A 361 -2.79 -5.14 28.25
C LEU A 361 -2.10 -4.49 27.05
N ALA A 362 -2.84 -4.10 26.01
CA ALA A 362 -2.27 -3.39 24.87
C ALA A 362 -1.59 -2.06 25.24
N LEU A 363 -2.11 -1.35 26.24
CA LEU A 363 -1.56 -0.07 26.73
C LEU A 363 -0.27 -0.23 27.55
N GLU A 364 0.13 -1.45 27.91
CA GLU A 364 1.44 -1.71 28.51
C GLU A 364 2.58 -1.57 27.49
N VAL A 365 2.29 -1.81 26.21
CA VAL A 365 3.26 -1.68 25.11
C VAL A 365 3.05 -0.37 24.35
N TYR A 366 1.81 -0.11 23.93
CA TYR A 366 1.50 1.12 23.21
C TYR A 366 1.39 2.27 24.19
N THR A 367 2.51 2.92 24.50
CA THR A 367 2.57 4.10 25.36
C THR A 367 2.30 5.38 24.56
N LYS A 368 1.96 6.47 25.27
CA LYS A 368 1.75 7.78 24.62
C LYS A 368 3.03 8.30 23.96
N GLU A 369 4.18 8.00 24.55
CA GLU A 369 5.49 8.47 24.14
C GLU A 369 6.00 7.73 22.90
N ASP A 370 5.91 6.40 22.89
CA ASP A 370 6.51 5.57 21.84
C ASP A 370 5.55 5.31 20.69
N PHE A 371 4.24 5.19 20.99
CA PHE A 371 3.19 4.85 20.03
C PHE A 371 1.95 5.73 20.22
N PRO A 372 2.07 7.06 20.05
CA PRO A 372 1.01 8.01 20.38
C PRO A 372 -0.32 7.70 19.67
N MET A 373 -0.27 7.20 18.43
CA MET A 373 -1.46 6.95 17.62
C MET A 373 -2.19 5.67 18.04
N GLU A 374 -1.45 4.59 18.22
CA GLU A 374 -1.93 3.30 18.70
C GLU A 374 -2.45 3.42 20.13
N TRP A 375 -1.73 4.14 21.00
CA TRP A 375 -2.18 4.46 22.36
C TRP A 375 -3.50 5.24 22.32
N ALA A 376 -3.61 6.30 21.52
CA ALA A 376 -4.84 7.08 21.42
C ALA A 376 -6.03 6.28 20.85
N GLN A 377 -5.78 5.37 19.89
CA GLN A 377 -6.80 4.47 19.38
C GLN A 377 -7.27 3.48 20.46
N THR A 378 -6.32 2.89 21.20
CA THR A 378 -6.62 1.94 22.28
C THR A 378 -7.39 2.63 23.41
N GLN A 379 -6.99 3.85 23.79
CA GLN A 379 -7.74 4.68 24.74
C GLN A 379 -9.16 5.00 24.26
N THR A 380 -9.36 5.21 22.96
CA THR A 380 -10.71 5.40 22.41
C THR A 380 -11.56 4.14 22.59
N ASN A 381 -11.00 2.96 22.31
CA ASN A 381 -11.71 1.69 22.47
C ASN A 381 -12.02 1.39 23.94
N LEU A 382 -11.05 1.64 24.83
CA LEU A 382 -11.21 1.51 26.27
C LEU A 382 -12.30 2.45 26.81
N GLY A 383 -12.34 3.70 26.35
CA GLY A 383 -13.38 4.65 26.72
C GLY A 383 -14.78 4.21 26.27
N ILE A 384 -14.90 3.62 25.08
CA ILE A 384 -16.17 3.03 24.61
C ILE A 384 -16.58 1.84 25.48
N ALA A 385 -15.63 0.97 25.85
CA ALA A 385 -15.88 -0.18 26.70
C ALA A 385 -16.34 0.25 28.11
N TYR A 386 -15.66 1.21 28.74
CA TYR A 386 -16.08 1.78 30.01
C TYR A 386 -17.46 2.44 29.95
N ARG A 387 -17.76 3.20 28.89
CA ARG A 387 -19.09 3.80 28.70
C ARG A 387 -20.19 2.73 28.66
N ASN A 388 -19.91 1.59 28.03
CA ASN A 388 -20.84 0.50 27.87
C ASN A 388 -20.85 -0.49 29.05
N ARG A 389 -19.89 -0.38 29.97
CA ARG A 389 -19.66 -1.31 31.08
C ARG A 389 -20.89 -1.41 31.99
N ILE A 390 -21.31 -2.64 32.24
CA ILE A 390 -22.52 -2.96 33.02
C ILE A 390 -22.19 -3.14 34.51
N ARG A 391 -21.02 -3.68 34.85
CA ARG A 391 -20.60 -3.91 36.23
C ARG A 391 -20.14 -2.60 36.89
N GLY A 392 -20.33 -2.52 38.21
CA GLY A 392 -19.89 -1.38 39.01
C GLY A 392 -20.84 -0.19 38.98
N ASP A 393 -20.37 0.94 39.48
CA ASP A 393 -21.14 2.18 39.52
C ASP A 393 -21.10 2.90 38.17
N ARG A 394 -22.28 3.30 37.67
CA ARG A 394 -22.41 3.92 36.34
C ARG A 394 -21.69 5.27 36.25
N ALA A 395 -21.69 6.07 37.32
CA ALA A 395 -21.02 7.37 37.29
C ALA A 395 -19.51 7.18 37.19
N LYS A 396 -18.94 6.26 37.99
CA LYS A 396 -17.53 5.89 37.91
C LYS A 396 -17.13 5.36 36.53
N ASN A 397 -17.96 4.52 35.92
CA ASN A 397 -17.70 4.01 34.57
C ASN A 397 -17.69 5.13 33.53
N LEU A 398 -18.57 6.14 33.65
CA LEU A 398 -18.57 7.30 32.77
C LEU A 398 -17.36 8.23 33.02
N GLU A 399 -16.92 8.38 34.26
CA GLU A 399 -15.68 9.12 34.60
C GLU A 399 -14.46 8.48 33.92
N LEU A 400 -14.31 7.16 34.04
CA LEU A 400 -13.24 6.40 33.37
C LEU A 400 -13.32 6.53 31.84
N ALA A 401 -14.54 6.50 31.27
CA ALA A 401 -14.73 6.68 29.85
C ALA A 401 -14.30 8.08 29.38
N ILE A 402 -14.68 9.12 30.12
CA ILE A 402 -14.31 10.52 29.83
C ILE A 402 -12.80 10.69 29.90
N GLU A 403 -12.15 10.13 30.93
CA GLU A 403 -10.70 10.17 31.08
C GLU A 403 -9.99 9.54 29.87
N ALA A 404 -10.40 8.33 29.47
CA ALA A 404 -9.82 7.64 28.31
C ALA A 404 -10.02 8.45 27.00
N PHE A 405 -11.19 9.07 26.79
CA PHE A 405 -11.42 9.93 25.61
C PHE A 405 -10.59 11.23 25.65
N GLN A 406 -10.38 11.81 26.83
CA GLN A 406 -9.51 12.98 27.00
C GLN A 406 -8.05 12.62 26.71
N GLN A 407 -7.60 11.47 27.20
CA GLN A 407 -6.29 10.90 26.90
C GLN A 407 -6.10 10.74 25.39
N ALA A 408 -7.03 10.07 24.68
CA ALA A 408 -6.99 9.93 23.23
C ALA A 408 -6.98 11.27 22.47
N SER A 409 -7.78 12.25 22.92
CA SER A 409 -7.86 13.58 22.31
C SER A 409 -6.59 14.42 22.50
N SER A 410 -5.76 14.10 23.51
CA SER A 410 -4.50 14.82 23.75
C SER A 410 -3.44 14.57 22.69
N VAL A 411 -3.58 13.50 21.90
CA VAL A 411 -2.70 13.18 20.76
C VAL A 411 -3.31 13.63 19.44
N ARG A 412 -4.62 13.45 19.26
CA ARG A 412 -5.32 13.82 18.02
C ARG A 412 -5.63 15.31 18.02
N THR A 413 -4.72 16.16 17.54
CA THR A 413 -5.05 17.58 17.36
C THR A 413 -5.97 17.79 16.15
N LYS A 414 -6.84 18.81 16.18
CA LYS A 414 -7.74 19.20 15.07
C LYS A 414 -6.96 19.54 13.78
N GLN A 415 -5.68 19.87 13.91
CA GLN A 415 -4.82 20.35 12.83
C GLN A 415 -4.14 19.20 12.06
N ASP A 416 -3.91 18.07 12.72
CA ASP A 416 -3.21 16.92 12.10
C ASP A 416 -4.19 15.82 11.63
N LEU A 417 -5.31 15.59 12.33
CA LEU A 417 -6.24 14.48 12.05
C LEU A 417 -7.73 14.83 12.30
N PRO A 418 -8.38 15.59 11.39
CA PRO A 418 -9.70 16.19 11.62
C PRO A 418 -10.82 15.16 11.87
N MET A 419 -10.81 14.01 11.18
CA MET A 419 -11.85 12.99 11.31
C MET A 419 -11.74 12.18 12.62
N ALA A 420 -10.52 11.83 13.03
CA ALA A 420 -10.29 11.10 14.27
C ALA A 420 -10.60 11.97 15.50
N TRP A 421 -10.26 13.26 15.44
CA TRP A 421 -10.68 14.24 16.43
C TRP A 421 -12.21 14.37 16.48
N ALA A 422 -12.89 14.51 15.34
CA ALA A 422 -14.34 14.62 15.27
C ALA A 422 -15.08 13.40 15.84
N MET A 423 -14.58 12.18 15.60
CA MET A 423 -15.15 10.96 16.19
C MET A 423 -14.96 10.91 17.71
N THR A 424 -13.78 11.30 18.20
CA THR A 424 -13.49 11.32 19.64
C THR A 424 -14.36 12.37 20.36
N GLN A 425 -14.54 13.55 19.76
CA GLN A 425 -15.43 14.60 20.26
C GLN A 425 -16.90 14.17 20.26
N LYS A 426 -17.38 13.54 19.17
CA LYS A 426 -18.75 13.02 19.10
C LYS A 426 -19.04 11.98 20.18
N ASN A 427 -18.08 11.10 20.45
CA ASN A 427 -18.21 10.08 21.49
C ASN A 427 -18.23 10.69 22.91
N SER A 428 -17.44 11.74 23.14
CA SER A 428 -17.45 12.50 24.40
C SER A 428 -18.75 13.29 24.59
N GLN A 429 -19.25 13.96 23.55
CA GLN A 429 -20.49 14.75 23.59
C GLN A 429 -21.74 13.90 23.82
N ASN A 430 -21.80 12.70 23.24
CA ASN A 430 -22.91 11.76 23.48
C ASN A 430 -23.02 11.32 24.95
N ASN A 431 -21.95 11.42 25.74
CA ASN A 431 -21.99 11.17 27.19
C ASN A 431 -22.55 12.36 28.00
N LEU A 432 -22.51 13.57 27.44
CA LEU A 432 -22.92 14.81 28.10
C LEU A 432 -24.35 15.27 27.73
N GLY A 433 -24.98 14.67 26.71
CA GLY A 433 -26.37 15.00 26.31
C GLY A 433 -26.55 16.39 25.69
N LEU A 434 -25.50 17.03 25.18
CA LEU A 434 -25.55 18.38 24.60
C LEU A 434 -25.51 18.33 23.06
N PRO A 435 -26.26 19.21 22.35
CA PRO A 435 -26.24 19.27 20.89
C PRO A 435 -24.91 19.83 20.37
N ILE A 436 -24.53 19.42 19.15
CA ILE A 436 -23.35 19.89 18.43
C ILE A 436 -23.46 21.41 18.27
N VAL A 437 -22.69 22.19 19.02
CA VAL A 437 -22.41 23.58 18.66
C VAL A 437 -21.39 23.54 17.54
N THR A 438 -21.87 23.43 16.29
CA THR A 438 -21.07 23.87 15.17
C THR A 438 -20.85 25.36 15.36
N GLU A 439 -19.61 25.81 15.53
CA GLU A 439 -19.23 27.21 15.33
C GLU A 439 -19.67 27.59 13.92
N SER A 440 -20.87 28.14 13.81
CA SER A 440 -21.32 28.84 12.63
C SER A 440 -20.39 30.02 12.44
N VAL A 441 -19.60 29.97 11.37
CA VAL A 441 -18.89 31.12 10.82
C VAL A 441 -19.89 32.27 10.71
N VAL A 442 -19.76 33.24 11.61
CA VAL A 442 -20.46 34.52 11.52
C VAL A 442 -19.83 35.26 10.34
N ILE A 443 -20.37 35.06 9.15
CA ILE A 443 -20.14 35.97 8.04
C ILE A 443 -20.89 37.26 8.40
N GLY A 444 -20.12 38.28 8.76
CA GLY A 444 -20.63 39.62 9.02
C GLY A 444 -21.44 40.13 7.83
N LYS A 445 -22.70 40.49 8.06
CA LYS A 445 -23.44 41.41 7.20
C LYS A 445 -22.92 42.83 7.47
N ARG A 446 -22.22 43.41 6.49
CA ARG A 446 -22.19 44.86 6.27
C ARG A 446 -23.33 45.19 5.30
N ILE A 447 -24.33 45.95 5.75
CA ILE A 447 -24.62 47.31 5.28
C ILE A 447 -25.05 48.10 6.51
#